data_AF-A0A9P3AVT0-F1
#
_entry.id   AF-A0A9P3AVT0-F1
#
_cell.length_a   1.000
_cell.length_b   1.000
_cell.length_c   1.000
_cell.angle_alpha   90.00
_cell.angle_beta   90.00
_cell.angle_gamma   90.00
#
_symmetry.space_group_name_H-M   'P 1'
#
loop_
_entity.id
_entity.type
_entity.pdbx_description
1 polymer ?
#
loop_
_entity_poly.entity_id
_entity_poly.type
_entity_poly.pdbx_seq_one_letter_code
_entity_poly.pdbx_strand_id
1 'polypeptide(L)'
;MEKIIGIHHGGGWISRRWDIHRFAVLARKLKTELGVNIILVGGKESGAEEKGLNEEIISATGVKITNMPGKFTLKELCAFLKICRVFMRISNRFQFIKIILAY
;
A
#
# COMPACT_ATOMS: atom_id res chain seq x y z
N MET A 1 0.09 -10.74 17.93
CA MET A 1 0.80 -9.91 16.93
C MET A 1 -0.22 -9.26 16.02
N GLU A 2 -0.19 -7.94 15.86
CA GLU A 2 -0.99 -7.24 14.85
C GLU A 2 -0.58 -7.71 13.45
N LYS A 3 -1.55 -8.00 12.58
CA LYS A 3 -1.29 -8.52 11.22
C LYS A 3 -0.80 -7.36 10.34
N ILE A 4 0.28 -7.58 9.60
CA ILE A 4 0.82 -6.57 8.67
C ILE A 4 0.23 -6.78 7.28
N ILE A 5 -0.25 -5.70 6.68
CA ILE A 5 -0.65 -5.61 5.27
C ILE A 5 0.26 -4.61 4.58
N GLY A 6 1.04 -5.10 3.62
CA GLY A 6 1.83 -4.26 2.73
C GLY A 6 1.01 -3.83 1.52
N ILE A 7 1.01 -2.55 1.18
CA ILE A 7 0.28 -2.02 0.03
C ILE A 7 1.20 -1.22 -0.86
N HIS A 8 1.23 -1.59 -2.14
CA HIS A 8 1.82 -0.80 -3.21
C HIS A 8 0.69 -0.20 -4.05
N HIS A 9 0.46 1.12 -3.89
CA HIS A 9 -0.65 1.83 -4.55
C HIS A 9 -0.52 1.90 -6.09
N GLY A 10 0.66 1.57 -6.62
CA GLY A 10 0.93 1.52 -8.06
C GLY A 10 1.48 2.85 -8.53
N GLY A 11 2.36 2.82 -9.55
CA GLY A 11 3.04 4.02 -10.04
C GLY A 11 3.44 3.93 -11.50
N GLY A 12 3.52 5.11 -12.13
CA GLY A 12 4.04 5.33 -13.48
C GLY A 12 3.08 6.10 -14.42
N TRP A 13 1.76 5.95 -14.28
CA TRP A 13 0.79 6.66 -15.12
C TRP A 13 -0.47 7.00 -14.31
N ILE A 14 -0.97 8.23 -14.40
CA ILE A 14 -2.19 8.68 -13.69
C ILE A 14 -3.38 7.75 -13.97
N SER A 15 -3.54 7.30 -15.21
CA SER A 15 -4.60 6.37 -15.63
C SER A 15 -4.51 4.97 -14.99
N ARG A 16 -3.41 4.65 -14.31
CA ARG A 16 -3.17 3.37 -13.61
C ARG A 16 -3.31 3.51 -12.09
N ARG A 17 -3.53 4.71 -11.58
CA ARG A 17 -3.73 4.96 -10.15
C ARG A 17 -5.10 4.45 -9.74
N TRP A 18 -5.17 3.91 -8.53
CA TRP A 18 -6.45 3.63 -7.92
C TRP A 18 -7.05 4.92 -7.35
N ASP A 19 -8.37 4.97 -7.31
CA ASP A 19 -9.08 6.08 -6.70
C ASP A 19 -8.74 6.19 -5.20
N ILE A 20 -8.37 7.39 -4.78
CA ILE A 20 -7.90 7.66 -3.42
C ILE A 20 -9.02 7.46 -2.41
N HIS A 21 -10.28 7.79 -2.75
CA HIS A 21 -11.40 7.57 -1.85
C HIS A 21 -11.69 6.09 -1.66
N ARG A 22 -11.59 5.27 -2.71
CA ARG A 22 -11.67 3.80 -2.62
C ARG A 22 -10.56 3.24 -1.73
N PHE A 23 -9.33 3.75 -1.88
CA PHE A 23 -8.23 3.40 -0.99
C PHE A 23 -8.54 3.76 0.47
N ALA A 24 -9.00 4.98 0.72
CA ALA A 24 -9.33 5.45 2.05
C ALA A 24 -10.40 4.61 2.72
N VAL A 25 -11.47 4.25 1.99
CA VAL A 25 -12.52 3.35 2.48
C VAL A 25 -11.94 1.97 2.83
N LEU A 26 -11.14 1.38 1.94
CA LEU A 26 -10.51 0.08 2.21
C LEU A 26 -9.60 0.13 3.44
N ALA A 27 -8.70 1.11 3.50
CA ALA A 27 -7.75 1.25 4.59
C ALA A 27 -8.45 1.47 5.94
N ARG A 28 -9.52 2.28 5.97
CA ARG A 28 -10.37 2.43 7.17
C ARG A 28 -10.95 1.08 7.60
N LYS A 29 -11.64 0.38 6.69
CA LYS A 29 -12.24 -0.93 7.00
C LYS A 29 -11.20 -1.93 7.51
N LEU A 30 -10.06 -2.03 6.85
CA LEU A 30 -8.96 -2.90 7.29
C LEU A 30 -8.49 -2.54 8.70
N LYS A 31 -8.36 -1.25 9.02
CA LYS A 31 -7.92 -0.81 10.35
C LYS A 31 -9.00 -1.03 11.42
N THR A 32 -10.24 -0.65 11.15
CA THR A 32 -11.34 -0.65 12.13
C THR A 32 -11.96 -2.02 12.34
N GLU A 33 -12.10 -2.82 11.27
CA GLU A 33 -12.76 -4.12 11.34
C GLU A 33 -11.77 -5.26 11.64
N LEU A 34 -10.51 -5.15 11.17
CA LEU A 34 -9.53 -6.22 11.28
C LEU A 34 -8.33 -5.90 12.18
N GLY A 35 -8.18 -4.66 12.66
CA GLY A 35 -7.10 -4.26 13.57
C GLY A 35 -5.69 -4.43 12.99
N VAL A 36 -5.54 -4.33 11.65
CA VAL A 36 -4.27 -4.59 10.97
C VAL A 36 -3.37 -3.36 10.91
N ASN A 37 -2.07 -3.57 10.71
CA ASN A 37 -1.13 -2.51 10.39
C ASN A 37 -0.93 -2.41 8.89
N ILE A 38 -1.19 -1.22 8.36
CA ILE A 38 -1.07 -0.92 6.94
C ILE A 38 0.27 -0.22 6.72
N ILE A 39 1.06 -0.76 5.80
CA ILE A 39 2.35 -0.20 5.41
C ILE A 39 2.34 0.07 3.91
N LEU A 40 2.53 1.33 3.53
CA LEU A 40 2.71 1.75 2.15
C LEU A 40 4.15 1.45 1.73
N VAL A 41 4.31 0.74 0.62
CA VAL A 41 5.61 0.43 0.02
C VAL A 41 5.61 0.79 -1.46
N GLY A 42 6.78 1.15 -1.96
CA GLY A 42 6.96 1.61 -3.33
C GLY A 42 8.43 1.88 -3.63
N GLY A 43 8.73 2.15 -4.90
CA GLY A 43 10.07 2.58 -5.31
C GLY A 43 10.40 3.99 -4.82
N LYS A 44 11.64 4.44 -5.03
CA LYS A 44 12.06 5.82 -4.73
C LYS A 44 11.41 6.82 -5.70
N GLU A 45 11.29 6.42 -6.97
CA GLU A 45 10.50 7.12 -8.01
C GLU A 45 9.03 7.28 -7.58
N SER A 46 8.51 6.28 -6.85
CA SER A 46 7.15 6.27 -6.29
C SER A 46 6.94 7.23 -5.12
N GLY A 47 7.93 8.06 -4.81
CA GLY A 47 7.80 9.23 -3.95
C GLY A 47 8.38 10.51 -4.57
N ALA A 48 9.06 10.43 -5.72
CA ALA A 48 9.69 11.58 -6.37
C ALA A 48 8.80 12.21 -7.46
N GLU A 49 8.13 11.40 -8.28
CA GLU A 49 7.06 11.85 -9.21
C GLU A 49 5.65 11.70 -8.59
N GLU A 50 5.55 10.95 -7.49
CA GLU A 50 4.33 10.72 -6.71
C GLU A 50 4.35 11.47 -5.37
N LYS A 51 5.24 12.47 -5.25
CA LYS A 51 5.42 13.33 -4.08
C LYS A 51 4.07 14.03 -3.81
N GLY A 52 3.31 13.53 -2.83
CA GLY A 52 1.95 13.96 -2.53
C GLY A 52 0.91 12.85 -2.54
N LEU A 53 1.05 11.78 -3.32
CA LEU A 53 0.02 10.72 -3.40
C LEU A 53 -0.05 9.90 -2.11
N ASN A 54 1.09 9.57 -1.50
CA ASN A 54 1.12 8.88 -0.22
C ASN A 54 0.51 9.76 0.88
N GLU A 55 0.85 11.03 0.89
CA GLU A 55 0.32 12.01 1.83
C GLU A 55 -1.19 12.21 1.65
N GLU A 56 -1.67 12.28 0.40
CA GLU A 56 -3.09 12.40 0.04
C GLU A 56 -3.87 11.16 0.45
N ILE A 57 -3.33 9.97 0.19
CA ILE A 57 -3.87 8.70 0.69
C ILE A 57 -3.98 8.75 2.21
N ILE A 58 -2.87 9.02 2.91
CA ILE A 58 -2.84 9.04 4.38
C ILE A 58 -3.87 10.02 4.94
N SER A 59 -3.92 11.24 4.40
CA SER A 59 -4.88 12.28 4.76
C SER A 59 -6.32 11.84 4.54
N ALA A 60 -6.64 11.27 3.37
CA ALA A 60 -7.99 10.81 3.03
C ALA A 60 -8.47 9.64 3.90
N THR A 61 -7.54 8.82 4.41
CA THR A 61 -7.90 7.62 5.19
C THR A 61 -8.38 7.98 6.60
N GLY A 62 -7.77 8.97 7.27
CA GLY A 62 -8.05 9.28 8.67
C GLY A 62 -7.62 8.19 9.66
N VAL A 63 -6.78 7.23 9.24
CA VAL A 63 -6.23 6.18 10.10
C VAL A 63 -4.71 6.15 10.01
N LYS A 64 -4.06 5.59 11.03
CA LYS A 64 -2.59 5.46 11.04
C LYS A 64 -2.13 4.47 9.98
N ILE A 65 -1.34 4.96 9.02
CA ILE A 65 -0.68 4.20 7.97
C ILE A 65 0.83 4.51 8.01
N THR A 66 1.66 3.48 7.93
CA THR A 66 3.12 3.64 7.92
C THR A 66 3.62 3.89 6.50
N ASN A 67 4.30 5.01 6.27
CA ASN A 67 4.80 5.42 4.96
C ASN A 67 6.26 4.96 4.75
N MET A 68 6.50 3.94 3.92
CA MET A 68 7.84 3.36 3.67
C MET A 68 8.30 3.29 2.18
N PRO A 69 7.84 4.14 1.24
CA PRO A 69 8.31 4.11 -0.13
C PRO A 69 9.80 4.45 -0.21
N GLY A 70 10.54 3.71 -1.04
CA GLY A 70 11.99 3.85 -1.21
C GLY A 70 12.83 3.54 0.03
N LYS A 71 12.23 3.00 1.11
CA LYS A 71 12.93 2.63 2.35
C LYS A 71 13.44 1.20 2.35
N PHE A 72 12.98 0.37 1.42
CA PHE A 72 13.42 -1.00 1.26
C PHE A 72 14.35 -1.14 0.06
N THR A 73 15.47 -1.83 0.26
CA THR A 73 16.16 -2.53 -0.82
C THR A 73 15.30 -3.69 -1.33
N LEU A 74 15.60 -4.23 -2.51
CA LEU A 74 14.88 -5.40 -3.03
C LEU A 74 14.93 -6.60 -2.08
N LYS A 75 16.09 -6.84 -1.44
CA LYS A 75 16.26 -7.93 -0.47
C LYS A 75 15.38 -7.73 0.77
N GLU A 76 15.33 -6.51 1.30
CA GLU A 76 14.48 -6.19 2.45
C GLU A 76 12.99 -6.23 2.09
N LEU A 77 12.61 -5.81 0.87
CA LEU A 77 11.24 -5.96 0.38
C LEU A 77 10.85 -7.44 0.33
N CYS A 78 11.72 -8.31 -0.19
CA CYS A 78 11.47 -9.76 -0.18
C CYS A 78 11.31 -10.31 1.26
N ALA A 79 12.12 -9.85 2.21
CA ALA A 79 11.99 -10.23 3.62
C ALA A 79 10.69 -9.69 4.24
N PHE A 80 10.33 -8.45 3.94
CA PHE A 80 9.09 -7.81 4.36
C PHE A 80 7.86 -8.56 3.83
N LEU A 81 7.88 -9.00 2.58
CA LEU A 81 6.80 -9.78 2.00
C LEU A 81 6.56 -11.08 2.79
N LYS A 82 7.60 -11.73 3.32
CA LYS A 82 7.46 -12.96 4.13
C LYS A 82 6.74 -12.76 5.45
N ILE A 83 6.76 -11.55 6.01
CA ILE A 83 6.06 -11.23 7.27
C ILE A 83 4.70 -10.57 7.05
N CYS A 84 4.38 -10.19 5.80
CA CYS A 84 3.07 -9.66 5.43
C CYS A 84 2.07 -10.79 5.32
N ARG A 85 0.93 -10.68 6.01
CA ARG A 85 -0.16 -11.64 5.83
C ARG A 85 -0.80 -11.49 4.44
N VAL A 86 -0.82 -10.26 3.95
CA VAL A 86 -1.33 -9.89 2.62
C VAL A 86 -0.45 -8.79 2.04
N PHE A 87 -0.02 -8.98 0.81
CA PHE A 87 0.53 -7.90 -0.02
C PHE A 87 -0.43 -7.54 -1.12
N MET A 88 -0.77 -6.25 -1.24
CA MET A 88 -1.67 -5.73 -2.27
C MET A 88 -0.89 -4.89 -3.28
N ARG A 89 -0.88 -5.32 -4.54
CA ARG A 89 -0.39 -4.51 -5.67
C ARG A 89 -1.55 -4.17 -6.59
N ILE A 90 -1.71 -2.88 -6.85
CA ILE A 90 -2.74 -2.36 -7.77
C ILE A 90 -2.16 -2.38 -9.20
N SER A 91 -2.86 -3.01 -10.15
CA SER A 91 -2.45 -3.08 -11.56
C SER A 91 -3.62 -3.10 -12.55
N ASN A 92 -3.29 -2.81 -13.81
CA ASN A 92 -4.05 -1.93 -14.72
C ASN A 92 -5.28 -2.53 -15.41
N ARG A 93 -5.56 -3.84 -15.33
CA ARG A 93 -6.53 -4.42 -16.27
C ARG A 93 -7.97 -4.40 -15.77
N PHE A 94 -8.20 -4.34 -14.46
CA PHE A 94 -9.55 -4.51 -13.87
C PHE A 94 -9.73 -3.97 -12.44
N GLN A 95 -8.83 -3.12 -11.93
CA GLN A 95 -8.85 -2.66 -10.52
C GLN A 95 -8.90 -3.80 -9.49
N PHE A 96 -8.30 -4.96 -9.78
CA PHE A 96 -8.22 -6.06 -8.83
C PHE A 96 -7.12 -5.83 -7.80
N ILE A 97 -7.45 -6.13 -6.55
CA ILE A 97 -6.48 -6.29 -5.48
C ILE A 97 -5.81 -7.64 -5.68
N LYS A 98 -4.55 -7.67 -6.13
CA LYS A 98 -3.77 -8.90 -6.10
C LYS A 98 -3.28 -9.12 -4.68
N ILE A 99 -3.96 -9.99 -3.94
CA ILE A 99 -3.56 -10.49 -2.63
C ILE A 99 -2.49 -11.55 -2.86
N ILE A 100 -1.24 -11.24 -2.53
CA ILE A 100 -0.21 -12.28 -2.36
C ILE A 100 -0.27 -12.69 -0.90
N LEU A 101 -0.73 -13.92 -0.65
CA LEU A 101 -0.58 -14.57 0.65
C LEU A 101 0.88 -15.01 0.73
N ALA A 102 1.63 -14.45 1.67
CA ALA A 102 2.93 -15.00 2.02
C ALA A 102 2.68 -16.17 2.98
N TYR A 103 3.13 -17.36 2.58
CA TYR A 103 3.16 -18.56 3.41
C TYR A 103 4.53 -18.69 4.07
#